data_AF-A0A5K1AG88-F1
#
_entry.id   AF-A0A5K1AG88-F1
#
_cell.length_a   1.000
_cell.length_b   1.000
_cell.length_c   1.000
_cell.angle_alpha   90.00
_cell.angle_beta   90.00
_cell.angle_gamma   90.00
#
_symmetry.space_group_name_H-M   'P 1'
#
loop_
_entity.id
_entity.type
_entity.pdbx_description
1 polymer ?
#
loop_
_entity_poly.entity_id
_entity_poly.type
_entity_poly.pdbx_seq_one_letter_code
_entity_poly.pdbx_strand_id
1 'polypeptide(L)' 'VLKQVWDLSDQDNDSMLSLKEFCVALYLMERYREGRPLPSVLPSSLKFDEALLPPVSQQASMFGGTSWRPQH' A
#
# COMPACT_ATOMS: atom_id res chain seq x y z
N VAL A 1 18.14 1.87 4.62
CA VAL A 1 16.71 1.49 4.63
C VAL A 1 15.83 2.72 4.82
N LEU A 2 15.79 3.37 5.98
CA LEU A 2 14.92 4.54 6.21
C LEU A 2 15.18 5.70 5.24
N LYS A 3 16.44 6.05 5.00
CA LYS A 3 16.81 7.06 3.99
C LYS A 3 16.34 6.67 2.58
N GLN A 4 16.49 5.41 2.21
CA GLN A 4 16.03 4.91 0.90
C GLN A 4 14.50 4.94 0.79
N VAL A 5 13.78 4.65 1.87
CA VAL A 5 12.31 4.80 1.90
C VAL A 5 11.94 6.27 1.74
N TRP A 6 12.61 7.18 2.45
CA TRP A 6 12.41 8.61 2.31
C TRP A 6 12.64 9.09 0.87
N ASP A 7 13.80 8.78 0.29
CA ASP A 7 14.17 9.17 -1.08
C ASP A 7 13.19 8.59 -2.13
N LEU A 8 12.54 7.47 -1.84
CA LEU A 8 11.52 6.85 -2.70
C LEU A 8 10.12 7.39 -2.46
N SER A 9 9.86 8.00 -1.32
CA SER A 9 8.55 8.50 -0.93
C SER A 9 8.38 9.97 -1.25
N ASP A 10 9.42 10.78 -1.07
CA ASP A 10 9.47 12.20 -1.42
C ASP A 10 9.53 12.35 -2.96
N GLN A 11 8.36 12.44 -3.60
CA GLN A 11 8.26 12.43 -5.07
C GLN A 11 8.46 13.81 -5.67
N ASP A 12 8.12 14.86 -4.94
CA ASP A 12 8.25 16.25 -5.38
C ASP A 12 9.52 16.94 -4.85
N ASN A 13 10.30 16.27 -3.99
CA ASN A 13 11.55 16.77 -3.39
C ASN A 13 11.34 18.04 -2.57
N ASP A 14 10.18 18.19 -1.94
CA ASP A 14 9.87 19.33 -1.08
C ASP A 14 10.42 19.16 0.36
N SER A 15 11.08 18.03 0.64
CA SER A 15 11.59 17.63 1.96
C SER A 15 10.50 17.48 3.03
N MET A 16 9.25 17.34 2.61
CA MET A 16 8.10 17.00 3.41
C MET A 16 7.46 15.72 2.85
N LEU A 17 6.51 15.15 3.59
CA LEU A 17 5.72 14.04 3.09
C LEU A 17 4.26 14.44 3.19
N SER A 18 3.62 14.61 2.03
CA SER A 18 2.17 14.67 1.96
C SER A 18 1.57 13.35 2.47
N LEU A 19 0.27 13.35 2.80
CA LEU A 19 -0.44 12.12 3.22
C LEU A 19 -0.23 10.97 2.20
N LYS A 20 -0.21 11.31 0.91
CA LYS A 20 0.01 10.35 -0.18
C LYS A 20 1.42 9.75 -0.13
N GLU A 21 2.45 10.56 0.07
CA GLU A 21 3.83 10.11 0.13
C GLU A 21 4.15 9.37 1.42
N PHE A 22 3.50 9.76 2.52
CA PHE A 22 3.53 9.03 3.76
C PHE A 22 2.93 7.62 3.61
N CYS A 23 1.81 7.47 2.91
CA CYS A 23 1.23 6.15 2.60
C CYS A 23 2.20 5.29 1.77
N VAL A 24 2.91 5.89 0.81
CA VAL A 24 3.96 5.19 0.04
C VAL A 24 5.11 4.75 0.97
N ALA A 25 5.55 5.61 1.88
CA ALA A 25 6.58 5.29 2.86
C ALA A 25 6.18 4.11 3.74
N LEU A 26 4.95 4.12 4.24
CA LEU A 26 4.39 3.06 5.08
C LEU A 26 4.32 1.73 4.33
N TYR A 27 3.83 1.76 3.08
CA TYR A 27 3.79 0.57 2.23
C TYR A 27 5.19 -0.01 2.00
N LEU A 28 6.18 0.83 1.68
CA LEU A 28 7.56 0.39 1.48
C LEU A 28 8.15 -0.23 2.74
N MET A 29 7.89 0.35 3.92
CA MET A 29 8.32 -0.24 5.19
C MET A 29 7.66 -1.59 5.48
N GLU A 30 6.37 -1.74 5.19
CA GLU A 30 5.65 -2.99 5.39
C GLU A 30 6.23 -4.10 4.51
N ARG A 31 6.46 -3.83 3.22
CA ARG A 31 7.06 -4.79 2.28
C ARG A 31 8.48 -5.18 2.67
N TYR A 32 9.25 -4.21 3.16
CA TYR A 32 10.57 -4.49 3.71
C TYR A 32 10.51 -5.41 4.93
N ARG A 33 9.53 -5.21 5.80
CA ARG A 33 9.29 -6.05 6.98
C ARG A 33 8.85 -7.48 6.61
N GLU A 34 8.16 -7.66 5.48
CA GLU A 34 7.86 -8.98 4.89
C GLU A 34 9.09 -9.69 4.30
N GLY A 35 10.28 -9.09 4.37
CA GLY A 35 11.52 -9.63 3.81
C GLY A 35 11.68 -9.38 2.31
N ARG A 36 10.85 -8.51 1.71
CA ARG A 36 11.03 -8.09 0.31
C ARG A 36 12.03 -6.94 0.25
N PRO A 37 13.05 -7.00 -0.62
CA PRO A 37 14.00 -5.92 -0.76
C PRO A 37 13.32 -4.66 -1.31
N LEU A 38 13.78 -3.49 -0.85
CA LEU A 38 13.30 -2.20 -1.35
C LEU A 38 13.72 -2.03 -2.82
N PRO A 39 12.83 -1.56 -3.70
CA PRO A 39 13.20 -1.26 -5.08
C PRO A 39 14.18 -0.08 -5.13
N SER A 40 15.03 -0.03 -6.16
CA SER A 40 15.96 1.10 -6.37
C SER A 40 15.28 2.34 -6.93
N VAL A 41 14.12 2.18 -7.56
CA VAL A 41 13.30 3.25 -8.14
C VAL A 41 11.85 2.94 -7.84
N LEU A 42 11.06 3.94 -7.48
CA LEU A 42 9.63 3.76 -7.26
C LEU A 42 8.95 3.38 -8.59
N PRO A 43 8.34 2.18 -8.71
CA PRO A 43 7.62 1.80 -9.92
C PRO A 43 6.49 2.80 -10.18
N SER A 44 6.24 3.14 -11.45
CA SER A 44 5.15 4.06 -11.82
C SER A 44 3.76 3.59 -11.34
N SER A 45 3.60 2.30 -11.05
CA SER A 45 2.37 1.75 -10.46
C SER A 45 2.19 2.08 -8.97
N LEU A 46 3.27 2.40 -8.26
CA LEU A 46 3.25 2.84 -6.84
C LEU A 46 3.28 4.35 -6.69
N LYS A 47 3.61 5.10 -7.76
CA LYS A 47 3.23 6.51 -7.87
C LYS A 47 1.71 6.53 -7.86
N PHE A 48 1.14 6.71 -6.68
CA PHE A 48 -0.28 6.51 -6.37
C PHE A 48 -1.16 7.08 -7.49
N ASP A 49 -1.58 6.20 -8.39
CA ASP A 49 -2.66 6.46 -9.31
C ASP A 49 -3.90 5.99 -8.55
N GLU A 50 -4.74 6.94 -8.16
CA GLU A 50 -5.95 6.71 -7.36
C GLU A 50 -6.85 5.62 -7.96
N ALA A 51 -6.70 5.30 -9.25
CA ALA A 51 -7.41 4.23 -9.93
C ALA A 51 -6.94 2.80 -9.60
N LEU A 52 -5.76 2.62 -8.97
CA LEU A 52 -5.17 1.29 -8.69
C LEU A 52 -5.38 0.79 -7.27
N LEU A 53 -5.95 1.61 -6.38
CA LEU A 53 -6.48 1.07 -5.15
C LEU A 53 -7.69 0.20 -5.53
N PRO A 54 -7.69 -1.13 -5.29
CA PRO A 54 -8.96 -1.83 -5.23
C PRO A 54 -9.79 -1.09 -4.18
N PRO A 55 -11.07 -0.78 -4.44
CA PRO A 55 -11.91 -0.22 -3.40
C PRO A 55 -11.76 -1.13 -2.19
N VAL A 56 -11.28 -0.59 -1.08
CA VAL A 56 -11.15 -1.26 0.23
C VAL A 56 -12.55 -1.54 0.82
N SER A 57 -13.48 -1.93 -0.04
CA SER A 57 -14.88 -2.21 0.19
C SER A 57 -15.29 -3.59 -0.33
N GLN A 58 -14.36 -4.39 -0.89
CA GLN A 58 -14.70 -5.71 -1.43
C GLN A 58 -13.90 -6.91 -0.90
N GLN A 59 -13.05 -6.75 0.12
CA GLN A 59 -12.50 -7.92 0.83
C GLN A 59 -13.41 -8.47 1.96
N ALA A 60 -14.67 -8.02 2.03
CA ALA A 60 -15.69 -8.68 2.85
C ALA A 60 -16.33 -9.90 2.16
N SER A 61 -16.17 -10.06 0.84
CA SER A 61 -16.85 -11.14 0.09
C SER A 61 -16.16 -12.51 0.16
N MET A 62 -14.90 -12.60 0.63
CA MET A 62 -14.20 -13.89 0.75
C MET A 62 -14.38 -14.58 2.11
N PHE A 63 -14.90 -13.89 3.14
CA PHE A 63 -15.32 -14.51 4.41
C PHE A 63 -16.83 -14.83 4.46
N GLY A 64 -17.53 -14.75 3.33
CA GLY A 64 -18.96 -15.10 3.20
C GLY A 64 -19.26 -16.58 2.99
N GLY A 65 -18.31 -17.49 3.27
CA GLY A 65 -18.41 -18.92 2.98
C GLY A 65 -19.16 -19.77 4.01
N THR A 66 -19.65 -19.21 5.11
CA THR A 66 -20.52 -19.95 6.05
C THR A 66 -21.93 -19.39 6.01
N SER A 67 -22.69 -19.82 5.00
CA SER A 67 -24.14 -19.73 4.99
C SER A 67 -24.71 -20.59 6.12
N TRP A 68 -24.86 -20.04 7.32
CA TRP A 68 -25.71 -20.63 8.35
C TRP A 68 -27.18 -20.53 7.88
N ARG A 69 -27.75 -21.64 7.42
CA ARG A 69 -29.18 -21.78 7.06
C ARG A 69 -29.94 -22.32 8.29
N PRO A 70 -30.95 -21.62 8.82
CA PRO A 70 -31.90 -22.22 9.74
C PRO A 70 -32.98 -22.96 8.93
N GLN A 71 -33.15 -24.25 9.20
CA GLN A 71 -34.25 -25.07 8.69
C GLN A 71 -35.53 -24.72 9.45
N HIS A 72 -36.62 -24.48 8.72
CA HIS A 72 -37.99 -24.44 9.24
C HIS A 72 -38.82 -25.49 8.51
#